data_AF-A0A5J6N619-F1
#
_entry.id   AF-A0A5J6N619-F1
#
_cell.length_a   1.000
_cell.length_b   1.000
_cell.length_c   1.000
_cell.angle_alpha   90.00
_cell.angle_beta   90.00
_cell.angle_gamma   90.00
#
_symmetry.space_group_name_H-M   'P 1'
#
loop_
_entity.id
_entity.type
_entity.pdbx_description
1 polymer ?
#
loop_
_entity_poly.entity_id
_entity_poly.type
_entity_poly.pdbx_seq_one_letter_code
_entity_poly.pdbx_strand_id
1 'polypeptide(L)'
;MAQKYNPPRQGKAGQIFDVLCLLVMVFAVLFVPVWAKIAVPSRVRVLPEGVQMQEATDADGNVTQTWTGLTWEAIKQNETMQAQWQALGYSLEGAADIVTQPFDYTLDVGGIVATGVVIFGYFVFVLVLSKREYKDVIAEKFE
;
A
#
# COMPACT_ATOMS: atom_id res chain seq x y z
N MET A 1 -38.13 31.90 25.56
CA MET A 1 -36.92 31.26 26.12
C MET A 1 -36.73 29.94 25.38
N ALA A 2 -35.74 29.87 24.48
CA ALA A 2 -35.47 28.66 23.71
C ALA A 2 -35.15 27.51 24.67
N GLN A 3 -35.83 26.37 24.52
CA GLN A 3 -35.69 25.24 25.42
C GLN A 3 -34.31 24.62 25.21
N LYS A 4 -33.48 24.63 26.25
CA LYS A 4 -32.09 24.14 26.17
C LYS A 4 -32.09 22.65 25.84
N TYR A 5 -31.64 22.29 24.64
CA TYR A 5 -31.52 20.91 24.21
C TYR A 5 -30.68 20.10 25.20
N ASN A 6 -31.22 18.97 25.64
CA ASN A 6 -30.54 18.03 26.51
C ASN A 6 -30.30 16.74 25.70
N PRO A 7 -29.05 16.44 25.30
CA PRO A 7 -28.79 15.34 24.39
C PRO A 7 -29.14 13.98 25.03
N PRO A 8 -29.67 13.02 24.24
CA PRO A 8 -29.94 11.68 24.72
C PRO A 8 -28.63 10.98 25.09
N ARG A 9 -28.59 10.31 26.26
CA ARG A 9 -27.43 9.52 26.66
C ARG A 9 -27.39 8.24 25.82
N GLN A 10 -26.32 8.05 25.06
CA GLN A 10 -26.14 6.88 24.20
C GLN A 10 -26.09 5.59 25.05
N GLY A 11 -26.78 4.54 24.60
CA GLY A 11 -26.81 3.25 25.28
C GLY A 11 -25.48 2.48 25.13
N LYS A 12 -25.08 1.75 26.18
CA LYS A 12 -23.83 0.98 26.22
C LYS A 12 -23.70 -0.04 25.08
N ALA A 13 -24.81 -0.65 24.65
CA ALA A 13 -24.81 -1.61 23.54
C ALA A 13 -24.43 -0.95 22.19
N GLY A 14 -24.95 0.25 21.93
CA GLY A 14 -24.62 1.00 20.71
C GLY A 14 -23.16 1.45 20.68
N GLN A 15 -22.62 1.84 21.84
CA GLN A 15 -21.20 2.21 21.96
C GLN A 15 -20.26 1.02 21.70
N ILE A 16 -20.60 -0.19 22.18
CA ILE A 16 -19.79 -1.39 21.93
C ILE A 16 -19.80 -1.75 20.44
N PHE A 17 -20.96 -1.68 19.79
CA PHE A 17 -21.07 -1.94 18.35
C PHE A 17 -20.25 -0.94 17.52
N ASP A 18 -20.33 0.35 17.85
CA ASP A 18 -19.58 1.40 17.16
C ASP A 18 -18.06 1.17 17.25
N VAL A 19 -17.55 0.87 18.45
CA VAL A 19 -16.13 0.54 18.65
C VAL A 19 -15.72 -0.71 17.87
N LEU A 20 -16.56 -1.75 17.86
CA LEU A 20 -16.26 -2.97 17.12
C LEU A 20 -16.27 -2.71 15.60
N CYS A 21 -17.23 -1.94 15.10
CA CYS A 21 -17.29 -1.57 13.69
C CYS A 21 -16.06 -0.76 13.28
N LEU A 22 -15.66 0.23 14.08
CA LEU A 22 -14.46 1.03 13.86
C LEU A 22 -13.21 0.13 13.86
N LEU A 23 -13.09 -0.78 14.84
CA LEU A 23 -11.98 -1.74 14.90
C LEU A 23 -11.90 -2.57 13.61
N VAL A 24 -13.02 -3.15 13.17
CA VAL A 24 -13.08 -3.93 11.92
C VAL A 24 -12.69 -3.08 10.72
N MET A 25 -13.15 -1.83 10.64
CA MET A 25 -12.77 -0.92 9.55
C MET A 25 -11.28 -0.60 9.54
N VAL A 26 -10.67 -0.38 10.70
CA VAL A 26 -9.21 -0.15 10.81
C VAL A 26 -8.43 -1.37 10.35
N PHE A 27 -8.82 -2.56 10.81
CA PHE A 27 -8.20 -3.80 10.34
C PHE A 27 -8.38 -3.99 8.84
N ALA A 28 -9.58 -3.73 8.29
CA ALA A 28 -9.82 -3.83 6.86
C ALA A 28 -8.92 -2.86 6.08
N VAL A 29 -8.82 -1.60 6.49
CA VAL A 29 -7.96 -0.60 5.83
C VAL A 29 -6.48 -1.01 5.87
N LEU A 30 -6.01 -1.63 6.94
CA LEU A 30 -4.62 -2.08 7.05
C LEU A 30 -4.34 -3.37 6.25
N PHE A 31 -5.24 -4.35 6.30
CA PHE A 31 -4.96 -5.68 5.77
C PHE A 31 -5.48 -5.92 4.35
N VAL A 32 -6.56 -5.27 3.92
CA VAL A 32 -7.11 -5.46 2.55
C VAL A 32 -6.09 -5.10 1.47
N PRO A 33 -5.36 -3.96 1.53
CA PRO A 33 -4.37 -3.62 0.51
C PRO A 33 -3.21 -4.61 0.44
N VAL A 34 -2.81 -5.17 1.60
CA VAL A 34 -1.74 -6.17 1.71
C VAL A 34 -2.20 -7.50 1.11
N TRP A 35 -3.40 -7.95 1.47
CA TRP A 35 -3.99 -9.18 0.92
C TRP A 35 -4.21 -9.10 -0.59
N ALA A 36 -4.62 -7.93 -1.08
CA ALA A 36 -4.77 -7.65 -2.51
C ALA A 36 -3.43 -7.42 -3.24
N LYS A 37 -2.28 -7.45 -2.52
CA LYS A 37 -0.94 -7.19 -3.06
C LYS A 37 -0.79 -5.82 -3.76
N ILE A 38 -1.60 -4.83 -3.38
CA ILE A 38 -1.58 -3.47 -3.96
C ILE A 38 -0.51 -2.60 -3.26
N ALA A 39 -0.17 -2.91 -2.00
CA ALA A 39 0.72 -2.09 -1.18
C ALA A 39 2.21 -2.52 -1.20
N VAL A 40 2.60 -3.44 -2.09
CA VAL A 40 4.00 -3.89 -2.21
C VAL A 40 4.69 -3.06 -3.30
N PRO A 41 5.89 -2.48 -3.07
CA PRO A 41 6.63 -1.80 -4.13
C PRO A 41 6.82 -2.76 -5.31
N SER A 42 6.34 -2.36 -6.48
CA SER A 42 6.46 -3.12 -7.72
C SER A 42 7.93 -3.16 -8.12
N ARG A 43 8.64 -4.19 -7.67
CA ARG A 43 9.93 -4.55 -8.26
C ARG A 43 9.64 -5.39 -9.48
N VAL A 44 10.20 -4.99 -10.62
CA VAL A 44 10.08 -5.75 -11.86
C VAL A 44 11.35 -6.54 -12.02
N ARG A 45 11.23 -7.87 -12.14
CA ARG A 45 12.40 -8.71 -12.39
C ARG A 45 12.80 -8.56 -13.85
N VAL A 46 13.99 -8.02 -14.10
CA VAL A 46 14.56 -7.86 -15.45
C VAL A 46 15.85 -8.65 -15.51
N LEU A 47 15.84 -9.73 -16.28
CA LEU A 47 17.00 -10.59 -16.48
C LEU A 47 17.84 -10.06 -17.65
N PRO A 48 19.17 -9.95 -17.48
CA PRO A 48 20.06 -9.61 -18.59
C PRO A 48 20.15 -10.76 -19.61
N GLU A 49 20.51 -10.44 -20.86
CA GLU A 49 20.60 -11.42 -21.94
C GLU A 49 21.54 -12.58 -21.57
N GLY A 50 21.10 -13.82 -21.84
CA GLY A 50 21.87 -15.03 -21.56
C GLY A 50 21.80 -15.54 -20.11
N VAL A 51 21.22 -14.77 -19.18
CA VAL A 51 20.96 -15.24 -17.80
C VAL A 51 19.55 -15.77 -17.71
N GLN A 52 19.43 -17.03 -17.30
CA GLN A 52 18.15 -17.69 -17.06
C GLN A 52 18.03 -17.99 -15.57
N MET A 53 16.82 -17.82 -15.03
CA MET A 53 16.54 -18.08 -13.64
C MET A 53 15.26 -18.91 -13.55
N GLN A 54 15.34 -20.02 -12.86
CA GLN A 54 14.22 -20.92 -12.61
C GLN A 54 13.87 -20.89 -11.14
N GLU A 55 12.60 -20.61 -10.85
CA GLU A 55 12.03 -20.69 -9.51
C GLU A 55 11.35 -22.05 -9.38
N ALA A 56 11.75 -22.82 -8.38
CA ALA A 56 11.07 -24.04 -7.97
C ALA A 56 10.50 -23.82 -6.57
N THR A 57 9.19 -24.03 -6.42
CA THR A 57 8.55 -24.04 -5.10
C THR A 57 8.45 -25.49 -4.64
N ASP A 58 9.01 -25.78 -3.46
CA ASP A 58 8.86 -27.10 -2.84
C ASP A 58 7.43 -27.32 -2.30
N ALA A 59 7.15 -28.53 -1.81
CA ALA A 59 5.85 -28.87 -1.24
C ALA A 59 5.52 -28.11 0.06
N ASP A 60 6.54 -27.53 0.71
CA ASP A 60 6.44 -26.76 1.96
C ASP A 60 6.32 -25.24 1.70
N GLY A 61 6.36 -24.81 0.43
CA GLY A 61 6.23 -23.42 0.01
C GLY A 61 7.53 -22.62 -0.02
N ASN A 62 8.69 -23.24 0.22
CA ASN A 62 9.97 -22.56 0.05
C ASN A 62 10.31 -22.43 -1.43
N VAL A 63 10.80 -21.25 -1.81
CA VAL A 63 11.20 -20.93 -3.18
C VAL A 63 12.71 -21.08 -3.31
N THR A 64 13.15 -21.98 -4.18
CA THR A 64 14.56 -22.13 -4.56
C THR A 64 14.78 -21.51 -5.93
N GLN A 65 15.78 -20.62 -6.04
CA GLN A 65 16.16 -19.97 -7.29
C GLN A 65 17.42 -20.64 -7.84
N THR A 66 17.35 -21.15 -9.07
CA THR A 66 18.51 -21.69 -9.78
C THR A 66 18.87 -20.77 -10.94
N TRP A 67 20.12 -20.33 -10.98
CA TRP A 67 20.63 -19.40 -11.98
C TRP A 67 21.51 -20.13 -13.00
N THR A 68 21.32 -19.86 -14.29
CA THR A 68 22.15 -20.37 -15.38
C THR A 68 22.76 -19.20 -16.15
N GLY A 69 24.07 -19.25 -16.43
CA GLY A 69 24.79 -18.20 -17.15
C GLY A 69 25.13 -16.97 -16.30
N LEU A 70 24.99 -17.05 -14.97
CA LEU A 70 25.20 -15.91 -14.07
C LEU A 70 26.68 -15.57 -13.92
N THR A 71 27.03 -14.32 -14.22
CA THR A 71 28.37 -13.74 -14.02
C THR A 71 28.24 -12.28 -13.58
N TRP A 72 29.26 -11.73 -12.91
CA TRP A 72 29.29 -10.31 -12.51
C TRP A 72 29.13 -9.37 -13.72
N GLU A 73 29.76 -9.73 -14.84
CA GLU A 73 29.65 -8.97 -16.09
C GLU A 73 28.23 -9.03 -16.67
N ALA A 74 27.56 -10.18 -16.64
CA ALA A 74 26.20 -10.32 -17.14
C ALA A 74 25.19 -9.45 -16.38
N ILE A 75 25.37 -9.27 -15.07
CA ILE A 75 24.56 -8.35 -14.25
C ILE A 75 25.09 -6.90 -14.26
N LYS A 76 25.94 -6.56 -15.25
CA LYS A 76 26.52 -5.23 -15.47
C LYS A 76 27.30 -4.68 -14.26
N GLN A 77 27.91 -5.56 -13.46
CA GLN A 77 28.77 -5.18 -12.34
C GLN A 77 30.24 -5.24 -12.77
N ASN A 78 31.01 -4.20 -12.43
CA ASN A 78 32.46 -4.19 -12.66
C ASN A 78 33.21 -4.70 -11.41
N GLU A 79 34.54 -4.88 -11.51
CA GLU A 79 35.37 -5.40 -10.41
C GLU A 79 35.25 -4.56 -9.12
N THR A 80 35.14 -3.24 -9.25
CA THR A 80 34.99 -2.35 -8.09
C THR A 80 33.65 -2.55 -7.37
N MET A 81 32.57 -2.80 -8.13
CA MET A 81 31.24 -3.08 -7.57
C MET A 81 31.19 -4.48 -6.95
N GLN A 82 31.80 -5.47 -7.60
CA GLN A 82 31.95 -6.82 -7.06
C GLN A 82 32.64 -6.79 -5.68
N ALA A 83 33.72 -6.02 -5.53
CA ALA A 83 34.42 -5.89 -4.25
C ALA A 83 33.51 -5.31 -3.15
N GLN A 84 32.60 -4.39 -3.48
CA GLN A 84 31.62 -3.86 -2.52
C GLN A 84 30.60 -4.92 -2.11
N TRP A 85 30.06 -5.69 -3.05
CA TRP A 85 29.15 -6.80 -2.74
C TRP A 85 29.79 -7.85 -1.85
N GLN A 86 31.04 -8.22 -2.15
CA GLN A 86 31.81 -9.16 -1.33
C GLN A 86 32.13 -8.60 0.06
N ALA A 87 32.44 -7.30 0.17
CA ALA A 87 32.64 -6.63 1.46
C ALA A 87 31.37 -6.60 2.31
N LEU A 88 30.20 -6.55 1.67
CA LEU A 88 28.89 -6.68 2.30
C LEU A 88 28.51 -8.15 2.60
N GLY A 89 29.35 -9.12 2.22
CA GLY A 89 29.12 -10.55 2.46
C GLY A 89 28.17 -11.22 1.47
N TYR A 90 27.84 -10.58 0.35
CA TYR A 90 26.98 -11.16 -0.68
C TYR A 90 27.75 -12.03 -1.68
N SER A 91 27.18 -13.18 -2.02
CA SER A 91 27.63 -14.00 -3.16
C SER A 91 27.15 -13.40 -4.49
N LEU A 92 27.66 -13.89 -5.62
CA LEU A 92 27.18 -13.50 -6.95
C LEU A 92 25.67 -13.71 -7.10
N GLU A 93 25.15 -14.82 -6.58
CA GLU A 93 23.72 -15.15 -6.62
C GLU A 93 22.90 -14.21 -5.74
N GLY A 94 23.38 -13.92 -4.53
CA GLY A 94 22.72 -12.98 -3.62
C GLY A 94 22.70 -11.55 -4.17
N ALA A 95 23.79 -11.12 -4.78
CA ALA A 95 23.85 -9.83 -5.46
C ALA A 95 22.94 -9.82 -6.70
N ALA A 96 22.88 -10.90 -7.47
CA ALA A 96 22.02 -11.00 -8.65
C ALA A 96 20.54 -10.91 -8.30
N ASP A 97 20.08 -11.56 -7.23
CA ASP A 97 18.67 -11.46 -6.81
C ASP A 97 18.26 -10.03 -6.43
N ILE A 98 19.20 -9.23 -5.90
CA ILE A 98 18.97 -7.82 -5.59
C ILE A 98 19.03 -6.95 -6.85
N VAL A 99 20.07 -7.11 -7.66
CA VAL A 99 20.33 -6.25 -8.84
C VAL A 99 19.30 -6.46 -9.94
N THR A 100 18.81 -7.68 -10.12
CA THR A 100 17.83 -8.04 -11.17
C THR A 100 16.39 -7.64 -10.81
N GLN A 101 16.16 -7.04 -9.64
CA GLN A 101 14.85 -6.57 -9.19
C GLN A 101 14.80 -5.03 -9.06
N PRO A 102 15.02 -4.26 -10.16
CA PRO A 102 14.86 -2.81 -10.11
C PRO A 102 13.45 -2.39 -9.73
N PHE A 103 13.34 -1.18 -9.19
CA PHE A 103 12.06 -0.53 -8.95
C PHE A 103 11.41 -0.12 -10.28
N ASP A 104 10.10 -0.36 -10.39
CA ASP A 104 9.31 0.17 -11.49
C ASP A 104 8.94 1.63 -11.22
N TYR A 105 9.42 2.53 -12.09
CA TYR A 105 9.11 3.96 -12.03
C TYR A 105 7.98 4.36 -12.98
N THR A 106 7.29 3.38 -13.57
CA THR A 106 6.12 3.65 -14.40
C THR A 106 5.02 4.25 -13.53
N LEU A 107 4.60 5.48 -13.88
CA LEU A 107 3.52 6.14 -13.18
C LEU A 107 2.19 5.48 -13.54
N ASP A 108 1.50 4.91 -12.56
CA ASP A 108 0.11 4.51 -12.70
C ASP A 108 -0.79 5.76 -12.72
N VAL A 109 -0.93 6.33 -13.91
CA VAL A 109 -1.81 7.49 -14.15
C VAL A 109 -3.26 7.16 -13.76
N GLY A 110 -3.69 5.90 -13.90
CA GLY A 110 -5.03 5.45 -13.52
C GLY A 110 -5.26 5.57 -12.02
N GLY A 111 -4.34 5.04 -11.21
CA GLY A 111 -4.38 5.14 -9.74
C GLY A 111 -4.31 6.59 -9.23
N ILE A 112 -3.51 7.43 -9.88
CA ILE A 112 -3.42 8.87 -9.57
C ILE A 112 -4.77 9.56 -9.81
N VAL A 113 -5.37 9.35 -10.98
CA VAL A 113 -6.68 9.93 -11.32
C VAL A 113 -7.76 9.42 -10.39
N ALA A 114 -7.79 8.11 -10.10
CA ALA A 114 -8.75 7.52 -9.17
C ALA A 114 -8.66 8.16 -7.78
N THR A 115 -7.45 8.33 -7.25
CA THR A 115 -7.21 9.01 -5.97
C THR A 115 -7.71 10.45 -6.00
N GLY A 116 -7.43 11.18 -7.09
CA GLY A 116 -7.94 12.54 -7.29
C GLY A 116 -9.46 12.62 -7.28
N VAL A 117 -10.14 11.69 -7.96
CA VAL A 117 -11.61 11.60 -7.98
C VAL A 117 -12.18 11.32 -6.59
N VAL A 118 -11.58 10.41 -5.82
CA VAL A 118 -12.01 10.09 -4.46
C VAL A 118 -11.92 11.31 -3.55
N ILE A 119 -10.78 12.01 -3.57
CA ILE A 119 -10.56 13.22 -2.77
C ILE A 119 -11.56 14.31 -3.17
N PHE A 120 -11.70 14.56 -4.47
CA PHE A 120 -12.62 15.58 -4.98
C PHE A 120 -14.08 15.25 -4.62
N GLY A 121 -14.48 14.00 -4.81
CA GLY A 121 -15.80 13.50 -4.44
C GLY A 121 -16.10 13.66 -2.95
N TYR A 122 -15.12 13.38 -2.08
CA TYR A 122 -15.23 13.62 -0.64
C TYR A 122 -15.47 15.11 -0.33
N PHE A 123 -14.71 16.02 -0.94
CA PHE A 123 -14.92 17.46 -0.72
C PHE A 123 -16.29 17.93 -1.21
N VAL A 124 -16.73 17.48 -2.39
CA VAL A 124 -18.07 17.80 -2.90
C VAL A 124 -19.14 17.29 -1.94
N PHE A 125 -19.01 16.06 -1.45
CA PHE A 125 -19.92 15.47 -0.47
C PHE A 125 -20.00 16.30 0.82
N VAL A 126 -18.85 16.68 1.39
CA VAL A 126 -18.78 17.53 2.59
C VAL A 126 -19.48 18.87 2.33
N LEU A 127 -19.20 19.53 1.21
CA LEU A 127 -19.82 20.83 0.88
C LEU A 127 -21.33 20.75 0.68
N VAL A 128 -21.84 19.64 0.12
CA VAL A 128 -23.28 19.46 -0.12
C VAL A 128 -24.02 19.12 1.18
N LEU A 129 -23.50 18.22 2.01
CA LEU A 129 -24.12 17.84 3.28
C LEU A 129 -24.02 18.94 4.33
N SER A 130 -22.88 19.62 4.40
CA SER A 130 -22.63 20.69 5.36
C SER A 130 -23.65 21.83 5.25
N LYS A 131 -24.15 22.12 4.04
CA LYS A 131 -25.22 23.11 3.84
C LYS A 131 -26.53 22.78 4.58
N ARG A 132 -26.79 21.51 4.90
CA ARG A 132 -28.00 21.10 5.65
C ARG A 132 -27.81 21.37 7.13
N GLU A 133 -26.73 20.84 7.70
CA GLU A 133 -26.39 21.00 9.12
C GLU A 133 -26.21 22.47 9.52
N TYR A 134 -25.58 23.31 8.69
CA TYR A 134 -25.44 24.73 8.98
C TYR A 134 -26.80 25.47 9.05
N LYS A 135 -27.77 25.07 8.24
CA LYS A 135 -29.12 25.67 8.28
C LYS A 135 -29.86 25.29 9.55
N ASP A 136 -29.73 24.04 9.97
CA ASP A 136 -30.38 23.54 11.18
C ASP A 136 -29.78 24.19 12.44
N VAL A 137 -28.45 24.38 12.48
CA VAL A 137 -27.79 25.13 13.57
C VAL A 137 -28.19 26.60 13.59
N ILE A 138 -28.35 27.23 12.43
CA ILE A 138 -28.80 28.63 12.37
C ILE A 138 -30.24 28.75 12.85
N ALA A 139 -31.13 27.86 12.42
CA ALA A 139 -32.52 27.83 12.88
C ALA A 139 -32.62 27.59 14.39
N GLU A 140 -31.76 26.76 14.98
CA GLU A 140 -31.76 26.49 16.42
C GLU A 140 -31.22 27.66 17.26
N LYS A 141 -30.25 28.42 16.75
CA LYS A 141 -29.56 29.47 17.53
C LYS A 141 -30.11 30.88 17.30
N PHE A 142 -30.80 31.13 16.18
CA PHE A 142 -31.17 32.48 15.75
C PHE A 142 -32.67 32.69 15.45
N GLU A 143 -33.51 31.65 15.44
CA GLU A 143 -34.99 31.76 15.47
C GLU A 143 -35.55 31.38 16.85
#